data_AF-A0A6V7QSQ0-F1
#
_entry.id   AF-A0A6V7QSQ0-F1
#
_cell.length_a   1.000
_cell.length_b   1.000
_cell.length_c   1.000
_cell.angle_alpha   90.00
_cell.angle_beta   90.00
_cell.angle_gamma   90.00
#
_symmetry.space_group_name_H-M   'P 1'
#
loop_
_entity.id
_entity.type
_entity.pdbx_description
1 polymer ?
#
loop_
_entity_poly.entity_id
_entity_poly.type
_entity_poly.pdbx_seq_one_letter_code
_entity_poly.pdbx_strand_id
1 'polypeptide(L)'
;MILKEKFILSESNKEHVMDMLRDRYRQRKYKMKAKYYNPKATYQQNIRNKPPSIPEDQWKWLVEYFGSEKFQEMSSRNMTNRSLQTMAHTTGSRSYERLREEKGKGLSDKDFFELTHRKKNGD
;
A
#
# COMPACT_ATOMS: atom_id res chain seq x y z
N MET A 1 -17.43 -19.22 1.81
CA MET A 1 -16.99 -17.92 1.22
C MET A 1 -18.16 -16.94 1.28
N ILE A 2 -18.22 -16.13 2.35
CA ILE A 2 -19.40 -15.34 2.77
C ILE A 2 -19.76 -14.19 1.79
N LEU A 3 -18.86 -13.83 0.86
CA LEU A 3 -19.05 -12.69 -0.04
C LEU A 3 -20.04 -12.95 -1.19
N LYS A 4 -20.18 -14.18 -1.66
CA LYS A 4 -21.11 -14.50 -2.77
C LYS A 4 -22.58 -14.45 -2.37
N GLU A 5 -22.87 -14.69 -1.09
CA GLU A 5 -24.25 -14.73 -0.59
C GLU A 5 -24.86 -13.33 -0.37
N LYS A 6 -24.04 -12.32 -0.06
CA LYS A 6 -24.54 -11.00 0.37
C LYS A 6 -24.49 -9.90 -0.70
N PHE A 7 -23.78 -10.11 -1.80
CA PHE A 7 -23.61 -9.11 -2.85
C PHE A 7 -23.82 -9.73 -4.23
N ILE A 8 -24.81 -9.23 -4.97
CA ILE A 8 -24.97 -9.51 -6.41
C ILE A 8 -23.85 -8.76 -7.13
N LEU A 9 -22.68 -9.40 -7.24
CA LEU A 9 -21.54 -8.86 -7.96
C LEU A 9 -21.67 -9.25 -9.43
N SER A 10 -21.84 -8.26 -10.32
CA SER A 10 -21.69 -8.49 -11.77
C SER A 10 -20.28 -9.00 -12.06
N GLU A 11 -20.13 -9.86 -13.07
CA GLU A 11 -18.82 -10.45 -13.41
C GLU A 11 -17.77 -9.36 -13.68
N SER A 12 -18.17 -8.25 -14.30
CA SER A 12 -17.29 -7.11 -14.59
C SER A 12 -16.73 -6.40 -13.35
N ASN A 13 -17.44 -6.43 -12.23
CA ASN A 13 -17.07 -5.68 -11.02
C ASN A 13 -16.37 -6.55 -9.98
N LYS A 14 -16.37 -7.88 -10.16
CA LYS A 14 -15.77 -8.82 -9.21
C LYS A 14 -14.28 -8.58 -9.03
N GLU A 15 -13.54 -8.42 -10.12
CA GLU A 15 -12.09 -8.19 -10.05
C GLU A 15 -11.77 -6.89 -9.31
N HIS A 16 -12.45 -5.82 -9.67
CA HIS A 16 -12.28 -4.53 -9.02
C HIS A 16 -12.56 -4.58 -7.51
N VAL A 17 -13.64 -5.26 -7.09
CA VAL A 17 -13.97 -5.44 -5.68
C VAL A 17 -12.92 -6.30 -4.97
N MET A 18 -12.42 -7.34 -5.62
CA MET A 18 -11.36 -8.19 -5.05
C MET A 18 -10.06 -7.43 -4.84
N ASP A 19 -9.68 -6.56 -5.77
CA ASP A 19 -8.49 -5.72 -5.63
C ASP A 19 -8.64 -4.69 -4.50
N MET A 20 -9.80 -4.05 -4.39
CA MET A 20 -10.11 -3.19 -3.25
C MET A 20 -10.00 -3.94 -1.92
N LEU A 21 -10.52 -5.17 -1.84
CA LEU A 21 -10.44 -5.99 -0.63
C LEU A 21 -8.99 -6.39 -0.30
N ARG A 22 -8.20 -6.77 -1.30
CA ARG A 22 -6.76 -7.07 -1.14
C ARG A 22 -6.01 -5.86 -0.59
N ASP A 23 -6.28 -4.67 -1.13
CA ASP A 23 -5.66 -3.43 -0.68
C ASP A 23 -6.07 -3.07 0.75
N ARG A 24 -7.36 -3.16 1.06
CA ARG A 24 -7.86 -2.96 2.43
C ARG A 24 -7.21 -3.91 3.41
N TYR A 25 -7.05 -5.18 3.05
CA TYR A 25 -6.37 -6.17 3.87
C TYR A 25 -4.87 -5.85 4.06
N ARG A 26 -4.17 -5.47 2.99
CA ARG A 26 -2.76 -5.04 3.04
C ARG A 26 -2.58 -3.83 3.96
N GLN A 27 -3.44 -2.81 3.83
CA GLN A 27 -3.41 -1.61 4.67
C GLN A 27 -3.70 -1.93 6.14
N ARG A 28 -4.66 -2.82 6.40
CA ARG A 28 -4.95 -3.30 7.75
C ARG A 28 -3.72 -3.96 8.39
N LYS A 29 -3.05 -4.87 7.68
CA LYS A 29 -1.81 -5.51 8.16
C LYS A 29 -0.71 -4.48 8.44
N TYR A 30 -0.51 -3.51 7.55
CA TYR A 30 0.47 -2.43 7.74
C TYR A 30 0.20 -1.63 9.03
N LYS A 31 -1.04 -1.18 9.25
CA LYS A 31 -1.44 -0.45 10.46
C LYS A 31 -1.23 -1.28 11.72
N MET A 32 -1.52 -2.58 11.64
CA MET A 32 -1.30 -3.51 12.76
C MET A 32 0.18 -3.65 13.09
N LYS A 33 1.02 -3.88 12.08
CA LYS A 33 2.48 -3.93 12.26
C LYS A 33 2.99 -2.64 12.90
N ALA A 34 2.60 -1.49 12.37
CA ALA A 34 3.07 -0.18 12.85
C ALA A 34 2.70 0.10 14.31
N LYS A 35 1.52 -0.34 14.76
CA LYS A 35 1.02 -0.04 16.11
C LYS A 35 1.36 -1.09 17.16
N TYR A 36 1.41 -2.37 16.79
CA TYR A 36 1.45 -3.48 17.75
C TYR A 36 2.66 -4.40 17.61
N TYR A 37 3.37 -4.38 16.49
CA TYR A 37 4.54 -5.23 16.29
C TYR A 37 5.83 -4.45 16.55
N ASN A 38 6.67 -4.96 17.45
CA ASN A 38 8.00 -4.43 17.72
C ASN A 38 9.07 -5.41 17.19
N PRO A 39 9.86 -5.02 16.16
CA PRO A 39 10.89 -5.88 15.60
C PRO A 39 12.05 -6.19 16.56
N LYS A 40 12.23 -5.40 17.63
CA LYS A 40 13.25 -5.62 18.66
C LYS A 40 12.76 -6.46 19.84
N ALA A 41 11.44 -6.71 19.92
CA ALA A 41 10.85 -7.49 21.00
C ALA A 41 10.92 -8.99 20.69
N THR A 42 10.91 -9.81 21.74
CA THR A 42 10.84 -11.27 21.57
C THR A 42 9.49 -11.70 20.98
N TYR A 43 9.44 -12.90 20.42
CA TYR A 43 8.20 -13.48 19.91
C TYR A 43 7.07 -13.42 20.96
N GLN A 44 7.33 -13.87 22.19
CA GLN A 44 6.35 -13.87 23.27
C GLN A 44 5.85 -12.48 23.64
N GLN A 45 6.74 -11.47 23.65
CA GLN A 45 6.35 -10.08 23.90
C GLN A 45 5.42 -9.56 22.79
N ASN A 46 5.71 -9.86 21.52
CA ASN A 46 4.87 -9.50 20.40
C ASN A 46 3.50 -10.21 20.43
N ILE A 47 3.45 -11.50 20.81
CA ILE A 47 2.18 -12.23 20.98
C ILE A 47 1.31 -11.57 22.06
N ARG A 48 1.90 -11.15 23.18
CA ARG A 48 1.18 -10.48 24.27
C ARG A 48 0.64 -9.10 23.87
N ASN A 49 1.29 -8.39 22.95
CA ASN A 49 0.85 -7.09 22.46
C ASN A 49 -0.30 -7.18 21.41
N LYS A 50 -1.22 -8.12 21.62
CA LYS A 50 -2.33 -8.41 20.71
C LYS A 50 -3.34 -7.25 20.69
N PRO A 51 -3.84 -6.82 19.51
CA PRO A 51 -5.00 -5.94 19.44
C PRO A 51 -6.28 -6.61 19.99
N PRO A 52 -7.17 -5.89 20.69
CA PRO A 52 -8.42 -6.47 21.21
C PRO A 52 -9.34 -7.05 20.13
N SER A 53 -9.32 -6.46 18.94
CA SER A 53 -10.22 -6.79 17.83
C SER A 53 -9.80 -7.99 16.98
N ILE A 54 -8.73 -8.71 17.33
CA ILE A 54 -8.20 -9.83 16.55
C ILE A 54 -8.20 -11.12 17.40
N PRO A 55 -8.64 -12.26 16.84
CA PRO A 55 -8.43 -13.57 17.45
C PRO A 55 -6.95 -13.86 17.71
N GLU A 56 -6.65 -14.61 18.75
CA GLU A 56 -5.27 -14.91 19.13
C GLU A 56 -4.50 -15.65 18.04
N ASP A 57 -5.12 -16.65 17.41
CA ASP A 57 -4.49 -17.45 16.36
C ASP A 57 -4.13 -16.62 15.12
N GLN A 58 -4.99 -15.67 14.74
CA GLN A 58 -4.70 -14.74 13.65
C GLN A 58 -3.54 -13.81 14.00
N TRP A 59 -3.44 -13.39 15.26
CA TRP A 59 -2.31 -12.56 15.69
C TRP A 59 -1.00 -13.33 15.72
N LYS A 60 -1.00 -14.57 16.22
CA LYS A 60 0.17 -15.47 16.18
C LYS A 60 0.71 -15.61 14.76
N TRP A 61 -0.18 -15.92 13.81
CA TRP A 61 0.18 -16.00 12.41
C TRP A 61 0.77 -14.69 11.86
N LEU A 62 0.20 -13.53 12.24
CA LEU A 62 0.73 -12.22 11.82
C LEU A 62 2.12 -11.93 12.40
N VAL A 63 2.36 -12.27 13.67
CA VAL A 63 3.68 -12.07 14.31
C VAL A 63 4.74 -12.95 13.64
N GLU A 64 4.41 -14.20 13.31
CA GLU A 64 5.28 -15.09 12.53
C GLU A 64 5.51 -14.56 11.13
N TYR A 65 4.46 -14.12 10.44
CA TYR A 65 4.55 -13.51 9.12
C TYR A 65 5.47 -12.29 9.12
N PHE A 66 5.33 -11.38 10.08
CA PHE A 66 6.20 -10.21 10.18
C PHE A 66 7.64 -10.57 10.56
N GLY A 67 7.84 -11.61 11.37
CA GLY A 67 9.16 -12.11 11.74
C GLY A 67 9.86 -12.93 10.64
N SER A 68 9.12 -13.39 9.63
CA SER A 68 9.68 -14.22 8.57
C SER A 68 10.76 -13.49 7.76
N GLU A 69 11.83 -14.22 7.42
CA GLU A 69 12.94 -13.70 6.60
C GLU A 69 12.44 -13.11 5.29
N LYS A 70 11.58 -13.83 4.58
CA LYS A 70 10.94 -13.38 3.33
C LYS A 70 10.25 -12.02 3.47
N PHE A 71 9.53 -11.80 4.58
CA PHE A 71 8.88 -10.51 4.81
C PHE A 71 9.89 -9.41 5.11
N GLN A 72 10.89 -9.69 5.95
CA GLN A 72 11.93 -8.73 6.33
C GLN A 72 12.76 -8.30 5.12
N GLU A 73 13.17 -9.24 4.26
CA GLU A 73 13.87 -8.95 3.01
C GLU A 73 13.05 -8.04 2.09
N MET A 74 11.77 -8.39 1.87
CA MET A 74 10.88 -7.59 1.05
C MET A 74 10.66 -6.19 1.64
N SER A 75 10.49 -6.10 2.96
CA SER A 75 10.32 -4.83 3.67
C SER A 75 11.56 -3.95 3.54
N SER A 76 12.76 -4.51 3.73
CA SER A 76 14.02 -3.79 3.62
C SER A 76 14.27 -3.31 2.19
N ARG A 77 14.06 -4.18 1.19
CA ARG A 77 14.17 -3.79 -0.23
C ARG A 77 13.20 -2.66 -0.58
N ASN A 78 11.95 -2.75 -0.14
CA ASN A 78 10.95 -1.71 -0.40
C ASN A 78 11.30 -0.39 0.29
N MET A 79 11.88 -0.43 1.48
CA MET A 79 12.36 0.76 2.19
C MET A 79 13.49 1.44 1.41
N THR A 80 14.49 0.68 0.95
CA THR A 80 15.60 1.20 0.12
C THR A 80 15.09 1.75 -1.22
N ASN A 81 14.22 1.03 -1.90
CA ASN A 81 13.64 1.51 -3.16
C ASN A 81 12.86 2.82 -2.95
N ARG A 82 12.14 2.93 -1.83
CA ARG A 82 11.42 4.15 -1.48
C ARG A 82 12.35 5.31 -1.16
N SER A 83 13.48 5.07 -0.49
CA SER A 83 14.46 6.13 -0.22
C SER A 83 15.18 6.63 -1.48
N LEU A 84 15.31 5.77 -2.49
CA LEU A 84 15.90 6.12 -3.80
C LEU A 84 14.90 6.77 -4.76
N GLN A 85 13.62 6.84 -4.41
CA GLN A 85 12.59 7.42 -5.27
C GLN A 85 12.67 8.96 -5.25
N THR A 86 13.42 9.54 -6.18
CA THR A 86 13.66 11.00 -6.27
C THR A 86 12.66 11.74 -7.16
N MET A 87 12.12 11.09 -8.19
CA MET A 87 11.26 11.69 -9.21
C MET A 87 9.80 11.26 -9.02
N ALA A 88 9.15 11.75 -7.97
CA ALA A 88 7.74 11.44 -7.72
C ALA A 88 6.82 12.33 -8.59
N HIS A 89 5.79 11.74 -9.18
CA HIS A 89 4.72 12.47 -9.85
C HIS A 89 3.95 13.35 -8.85
N THR A 90 3.72 14.61 -9.19
CA THR A 90 3.25 15.66 -8.24
C THR A 90 1.81 16.11 -8.46
N THR A 91 1.13 15.58 -9.48
CA THR A 91 -0.21 16.05 -9.88
C THR A 91 -1.37 15.37 -9.13
N GLY A 92 -1.05 14.54 -8.13
CA GLY A 92 -2.02 13.89 -7.25
C GLY A 92 -2.79 12.77 -7.95
N SER A 93 -4.10 12.69 -7.70
CA SER A 93 -4.99 11.64 -8.22
C SER A 93 -5.54 11.91 -9.63
N ARG A 94 -4.96 12.86 -10.37
CA ARG A 94 -5.37 13.14 -11.75
C ARG A 94 -4.70 12.15 -12.69
N SER A 95 -5.46 11.58 -13.63
CA SER A 95 -4.88 10.70 -14.63
C SER A 95 -3.98 11.47 -15.58
N TYR A 96 -3.01 10.76 -16.16
CA TYR A 96 -2.07 11.32 -17.14
C TYR A 96 -2.81 11.81 -18.39
N GLU A 97 -3.85 11.09 -18.86
CA GLU A 97 -4.64 11.53 -20.03
C GLU A 97 -5.34 12.85 -19.75
N ARG A 98 -6.01 12.96 -18.60
CA ARG A 98 -6.70 14.18 -18.20
C ARG A 98 -5.74 15.36 -18.09
N LEU A 99 -4.57 15.16 -17.51
CA LEU A 99 -3.55 16.20 -17.42
C LEU A 99 -3.01 16.60 -18.80
N ARG A 100 -2.88 15.65 -19.72
CA ARG A 100 -2.40 15.90 -21.07
C ARG A 100 -3.40 16.71 -21.88
N GLU A 101 -4.70 16.46 -21.71
CA GLU A 101 -5.75 17.29 -22.32
C GLU A 101 -5.80 18.70 -21.71
N GLU A 102 -5.76 18.81 -20.38
CA GLU A 102 -5.92 20.09 -19.67
C GLU A 102 -4.68 21.00 -19.78
N LYS A 103 -3.47 20.42 -19.73
CA LYS A 103 -2.21 21.17 -19.57
C LYS A 103 -1.08 20.71 -20.49
N GLY A 104 -1.26 19.60 -21.20
CA GLY A 104 -0.23 19.00 -22.06
C GLY A 104 -0.39 19.31 -23.55
N LYS A 105 -1.45 20.01 -23.97
CA LYS A 105 -1.69 20.32 -25.38
C LYS A 105 -0.57 21.18 -25.95
N GLY A 106 0.11 20.66 -26.97
CA GLY A 106 1.24 21.33 -27.64
C GLY A 106 2.57 21.28 -26.87
N LEU A 107 2.62 20.63 -25.69
CA LEU A 107 3.87 20.38 -24.98
C LEU A 107 4.60 19.17 -25.58
N SER A 108 5.93 19.22 -25.58
CA SER A 108 6.72 18.02 -25.82
C SER A 108 6.56 17.03 -24.67
N ASP A 109 6.91 15.76 -24.89
CA ASP A 109 6.89 14.76 -23.82
C ASP A 109 7.85 15.12 -22.68
N LYS A 110 8.97 15.78 -23.00
CA LYS A 110 9.91 16.30 -22.00
C LYS A 110 9.26 17.38 -21.14
N ASP A 111 8.62 18.38 -21.76
CA ASP A 111 8.01 19.49 -21.04
C ASP A 111 6.81 19.03 -20.20
N PHE A 112 6.05 18.06 -20.71
CA PHE A 112 4.95 17.47 -19.97
C PHE A 112 5.44 16.61 -18.79
N PHE A 113 6.54 15.89 -18.96
CA PHE A 113 7.19 15.16 -17.87
C PHE A 113 7.67 16.12 -16.77
N GLU A 114 8.34 17.22 -17.13
CA GLU A 114 8.76 18.25 -16.17
C GLU A 114 7.55 18.86 -15.45
N LEU A 115 6.46 19.15 -16.16
CA LEU A 115 5.23 19.68 -15.58
C LEU A 115 4.59 18.74 -14.55
N THR A 116 4.68 17.42 -14.79
CA THR A 116 4.05 16.40 -13.93
C THR A 116 4.94 15.94 -12.76
N HIS A 117 6.23 16.27 -12.78
CA HIS A 117 7.21 15.87 -11.75
C HIS A 117 7.86 17.06 -11.03
N ARG A 118 7.48 18.30 -11.36
CA ARG A 118 7.89 19.51 -10.63
C ARG A 118 7.18 19.60 -9.28
N LYS A 119 7.95 19.77 -8.20
CA LYS A 119 7.41 20.05 -6.86
C LYS A 119 6.83 21.47 -6.82
N LYS A 120 5.74 21.68 -6.07
CA LYS A 120 5.14 23.01 -5.89
C LYS A 120 6.06 23.99 -5.15
N ASN A 121 6.98 23.47 -4.35
CA ASN A 121 8.00 24.25 -3.66
C ASN A 121 9.31 23.99 -4.42
N GLY A 122 9.88 25.05 -5.00
CA GLY A 122 11.05 24.99 -5.87
C GLY A 122 12.34 24.69 -5.12
N ASP A 123 12.46 23.47 -4.63
CA ASP A 123 13.72 22.87 -4.15
C ASP A 123 14.17 21.74 -5.10
#